data_AF-A0A973CMV8-F1
#
_entry.id   AF-A0A973CMV8-F1
#
_cell.length_a   1.000
_cell.length_b   1.000
_cell.length_c   1.000
_cell.angle_alpha   90.00
_cell.angle_beta   90.00
_cell.angle_gamma   90.00
#
_symmetry.space_group_name_H-M   'P 1'
#
loop_
_entity.id
_entity.type
_entity.pdbx_description
1 polymer ?
#
loop_
_entity_poly.entity_id
_entity_poly.type
_entity_poly.pdbx_seq_one_letter_code
_entity_poly.pdbx_strand_id
1 'polypeptide(L)'
;MHLADVLKEQGNYKDARANFEKYLVIKPGDKEAMEGAESCRKAISWVSDPTRHIVMAEIQLNTDHYDFAPAWGDKKHNMLIFSSSREGSTGEEIDQRTGEGFMDLWITTRDQKGKWGEPVILPTTINTEDNEGGSELNSKGTKLYFTRCPRAKKENVGCDIYVADKQGKNWKQSVLI
;
A
#
# COMPACT_ATOMS: atom_id res chain seq x y z
N MET A 1 2.03 16.83 27.41
CA MET A 1 1.40 16.24 26.23
C MET A 1 2.36 15.31 25.50
N HIS A 2 3.51 15.78 25.00
CA HIS A 2 4.47 14.97 24.22
C HIS A 2 4.87 13.60 24.81
N LEU A 3 5.03 13.46 26.13
CA LEU A 3 5.29 12.16 26.74
C LEU A 3 4.14 11.17 26.52
N ALA A 4 2.89 11.63 26.58
CA ALA A 4 1.72 10.80 26.32
C ALA A 4 1.68 10.35 24.86
N ASP A 5 2.05 11.22 23.92
CA ASP A 5 2.13 10.90 22.49
C ASP A 5 3.18 9.82 22.23
N VAL A 6 4.40 9.97 22.78
CA VAL A 6 5.47 8.98 22.67
C VAL A 6 5.05 7.62 23.26
N LEU A 7 4.44 7.62 24.44
CA LEU A 7 3.95 6.39 25.06
C LEU A 7 2.85 5.72 24.23
N LYS A 8 1.97 6.52 23.60
CA LYS A 8 0.92 6.03 22.71
C LYS A 8 1.52 5.39 21.45
N GLU A 9 2.52 6.01 20.83
CA GLU A 9 3.22 5.48 19.65
C GLU A 9 3.95 4.16 19.95
N GLN A 10 4.49 4.02 21.16
CA GLN A 10 5.11 2.77 21.64
C GLN A 10 4.10 1.68 22.01
N GLY A 11 2.79 1.95 21.91
CA GLY A 11 1.74 1.02 22.31
C GLY A 11 1.50 0.92 23.81
N ASN A 12 2.17 1.74 24.63
CA ASN A 12 1.94 1.82 26.07
C ASN A 12 0.71 2.69 26.38
N TYR A 13 -0.46 2.21 25.96
CA TYR A 13 -1.71 2.96 25.99
C TYR A 13 -2.20 3.29 27.41
N LYS A 14 -1.87 2.45 28.42
CA LYS A 14 -2.26 2.71 29.81
C LYS A 14 -1.56 3.94 30.37
N ASP A 15 -0.23 3.99 30.23
CA ASP A 15 0.56 5.11 30.73
C ASP A 15 0.36 6.36 29.87
N ALA A 16 0.19 6.20 28.56
CA ALA A 16 -0.16 7.30 27.66
C ALA A 16 -1.46 7.99 28.11
N ARG A 17 -2.53 7.22 28.34
CA ARG A 17 -3.81 7.74 28.82
C ARG A 17 -3.67 8.50 30.14
N ALA A 18 -2.97 7.91 31.11
CA ALA A 18 -2.76 8.57 32.41
C ALA A 18 -2.02 9.91 32.26
N ASN A 19 -1.09 10.02 31.31
CA ASN A 19 -0.39 11.28 31.03
C ASN A 19 -1.26 12.30 30.29
N PHE A 20 -2.15 11.88 29.38
CA PHE A 20 -3.15 12.76 28.78
C PHE A 20 -4.13 13.30 29.84
N GLU A 21 -4.63 12.44 30.73
CA GLU A 21 -5.53 12.84 31.82
C GLU A 21 -4.85 13.84 32.78
N LYS A 22 -3.59 13.61 33.16
CA LYS A 22 -2.80 14.58 33.93
C LYS A 22 -2.67 15.94 33.24
N TYR A 23 -2.43 15.92 31.92
CA TYR A 23 -2.33 17.16 31.14
C TYR A 23 -3.67 17.91 31.10
N LEU A 24 -4.79 17.19 30.96
CA LEU A 24 -6.14 17.77 30.95
C LEU A 24 -6.54 18.42 32.27
N VAL A 25 -5.92 18.05 33.40
CA VAL A 25 -6.08 18.78 34.68
C VAL A 25 -5.49 20.19 34.58
N ILE A 26 -4.36 20.35 33.89
CA ILE A 26 -3.66 21.62 33.73
C ILE A 26 -4.32 22.47 32.64
N LYS A 27 -4.73 21.84 31.54
CA LYS A 27 -5.41 22.50 30.41
C LYS A 27 -6.72 21.79 30.08
N PRO A 28 -7.79 22.07 30.85
CA PRO A 28 -9.11 21.48 30.58
C PRO A 28 -9.61 21.86 29.18
N GLY A 29 -10.22 20.91 28.48
CA GLY A 29 -10.81 21.14 27.16
C GLY A 29 -9.83 21.13 25.99
N ASP A 30 -8.56 20.79 26.21
CA ASP A 30 -7.62 20.59 25.11
C ASP A 30 -8.04 19.40 24.22
N LYS A 31 -8.35 19.69 22.95
CA LYS A 31 -8.95 18.73 22.02
C LYS A 31 -8.02 17.54 21.75
N GLU A 32 -6.75 17.81 21.49
CA GLU A 32 -5.76 16.77 21.16
C GLU A 32 -5.57 15.82 22.33
N ALA A 33 -5.46 16.35 23.54
CA ALA A 33 -5.32 15.51 24.74
C ALA A 33 -6.58 14.69 25.05
N MET A 34 -7.79 15.25 24.83
CA MET A 34 -9.04 14.50 24.98
C MET A 34 -9.14 13.35 23.96
N GLU A 35 -8.85 13.63 22.69
CA GLU A 35 -8.85 12.62 21.62
C GLU A 35 -7.75 11.57 21.85
N GLY A 36 -6.59 11.98 22.34
CA GLY A 36 -5.49 11.11 22.73
C GLY A 36 -5.88 10.14 23.85
N ALA A 37 -6.45 10.65 24.95
CA ALA A 37 -6.93 9.82 26.06
C ALA A 37 -8.00 8.83 25.62
N GLU A 38 -8.97 9.27 24.81
CA GLU A 38 -10.05 8.42 24.28
C GLU A 38 -9.52 7.37 23.30
N SER A 39 -8.57 7.73 22.45
CA SER A 39 -7.86 6.81 21.55
C SER A 39 -7.15 5.72 22.35
N CYS A 40 -6.41 6.07 23.41
CA CYS A 40 -5.78 5.10 24.29
C CYS A 40 -6.81 4.21 25.01
N ARG A 41 -7.93 4.77 25.46
CA ARG A 41 -9.02 3.99 26.08
C ARG A 41 -9.56 2.92 25.13
N LYS A 42 -9.83 3.28 23.87
CA LYS A 42 -10.27 2.35 22.83
C LYS A 42 -9.20 1.29 22.54
N ALA A 43 -7.94 1.70 22.37
CA ALA A 43 -6.84 0.78 22.12
C ALA A 43 -6.67 -0.27 23.23
N ILE A 44 -6.77 0.14 24.50
CA ILE A 44 -6.75 -0.80 25.65
C ILE A 44 -7.87 -1.83 25.51
N SER A 45 -9.08 -1.39 25.19
CA SER A 45 -10.24 -2.28 25.00
C SER A 45 -10.04 -3.24 23.82
N TRP A 46 -9.54 -2.75 22.69
CA TRP A 46 -9.32 -3.57 21.48
C TRP A 46 -8.19 -4.59 21.67
N VAL A 47 -7.17 -4.25 22.46
CA VAL A 47 -6.10 -5.20 22.82
C VAL A 47 -6.62 -6.27 23.77
N SER A 48 -7.51 -5.93 24.71
CA SER A 48 -8.08 -6.91 25.64
C SER A 48 -9.18 -7.79 25.04
N ASP A 49 -9.90 -7.28 24.04
CA ASP A 49 -11.00 -7.98 23.35
C ASP A 49 -10.87 -7.77 21.83
N PRO A 50 -9.92 -8.49 21.18
CA PRO A 50 -9.65 -8.32 19.76
C PRO A 50 -10.76 -8.93 18.92
N THR A 51 -10.95 -8.38 17.72
CA THR A 51 -11.82 -9.04 16.73
C THR A 51 -11.22 -10.38 16.28
N ARG A 52 -12.02 -11.20 15.59
CA ARG A 52 -11.57 -12.48 15.02
C ARG A 52 -10.57 -12.34 13.86
N HIS A 53 -10.28 -11.13 13.40
CA HIS A 53 -9.36 -10.89 12.29
C HIS A 53 -7.92 -11.05 12.79
N ILE A 54 -7.12 -11.77 12.00
CA ILE A 54 -5.69 -11.90 12.22
C ILE A 54 -5.00 -11.04 11.17
N VAL A 55 -4.18 -10.09 11.63
CA VAL A 55 -3.35 -9.24 10.77
C VAL A 55 -1.92 -9.72 10.92
N MET A 56 -1.34 -10.17 9.81
CA MET A 56 0.02 -10.67 9.74
C MET A 56 0.69 -10.12 8.50
N ALA A 57 2.01 -9.94 8.56
CA ALA A 57 2.80 -9.66 7.37
C ALA A 57 2.76 -10.87 6.43
N GLU A 58 2.51 -10.62 5.15
CA GLU A 58 2.62 -11.64 4.11
C GLU A 58 4.08 -11.70 3.64
N ILE A 59 4.87 -12.48 4.37
CA ILE A 59 6.33 -12.56 4.19
C ILE A 59 6.75 -13.15 2.84
N GLN A 60 5.82 -13.76 2.09
CA GLN A 60 6.10 -14.29 0.76
C GLN A 60 6.06 -13.20 -0.33
N LEU A 61 5.39 -12.09 -0.05
CA LEU A 61 5.19 -11.02 -1.03
C LEU A 61 6.01 -9.78 -0.68
N ASN A 62 6.03 -9.43 0.60
CA ASN A 62 6.71 -8.23 1.07
C ASN A 62 8.22 -8.34 0.91
N THR A 63 8.80 -7.24 0.46
CA THR A 63 10.24 -7.00 0.38
C THR A 63 10.62 -5.84 1.29
N ASP A 64 11.91 -5.52 1.33
CA ASP A 64 12.46 -4.29 1.93
C ASP A 64 12.39 -3.07 0.99
N HIS A 65 11.88 -3.26 -0.23
CA HIS A 65 11.56 -2.20 -1.20
C HIS A 65 10.14 -1.65 -1.00
N TYR A 66 9.80 -0.59 -1.73
CA TYR A 66 8.41 -0.13 -1.77
C TYR A 66 7.51 -1.20 -2.39
N ASP A 67 6.62 -1.77 -1.58
CA ASP A 67 5.52 -2.64 -2.00
C ASP A 67 4.19 -2.06 -1.53
N PHE A 68 3.31 -1.67 -2.46
CA PHE A 68 2.08 -0.97 -2.09
C PHE A 68 0.98 -1.09 -3.15
N ALA A 69 -0.18 -0.52 -2.82
CA ALA A 69 -1.39 -0.51 -3.64
C ALA A 69 -1.78 -1.89 -4.23
N PRO A 70 -1.90 -2.94 -3.40
CA PRO A 70 -2.35 -4.24 -3.88
C PRO A 70 -3.82 -4.20 -4.32
N ALA A 71 -4.11 -4.85 -5.43
CA ALA A 71 -5.44 -5.03 -5.99
C ALA A 71 -5.66 -6.49 -6.40
N TRP A 72 -6.91 -6.92 -6.40
CA TRP A 72 -7.24 -8.28 -6.81
C TRP A 72 -7.14 -8.44 -8.33
N GLY A 73 -6.32 -9.38 -8.79
CA GLY A 73 -6.16 -9.74 -10.19
C GLY A 73 -7.22 -10.71 -10.73
N ASP A 74 -8.08 -11.24 -9.85
CA ASP A 74 -9.23 -12.06 -10.23
C ASP A 74 -10.40 -11.98 -9.23
N LYS A 75 -11.56 -12.50 -9.65
CA LYS A 75 -12.78 -12.54 -8.83
C LYS A 75 -12.74 -13.58 -7.70
N LYS A 76 -11.77 -14.49 -7.73
CA LYS A 76 -11.62 -15.55 -6.73
C LYS A 76 -10.63 -15.15 -5.63
N HIS A 77 -10.08 -13.94 -5.73
CA HIS A 77 -9.03 -13.41 -4.87
C HIS A 77 -7.79 -14.30 -4.81
N ASN A 78 -7.51 -15.04 -5.88
CA ASN A 78 -6.34 -15.93 -5.96
C ASN A 78 -5.16 -15.29 -6.69
N MET A 79 -5.31 -14.04 -7.11
CA MET A 79 -4.31 -13.28 -7.83
C MET A 79 -4.24 -11.89 -7.23
N LEU A 80 -3.04 -11.40 -6.97
CA LEU A 80 -2.78 -10.03 -6.55
C LEU A 80 -1.94 -9.34 -7.61
N ILE A 81 -2.30 -8.10 -7.91
CA ILE A 81 -1.48 -7.16 -8.67
C ILE A 81 -1.08 -6.06 -7.71
N PHE A 82 0.18 -5.67 -7.66
CA PHE A 82 0.66 -4.64 -6.74
C PHE A 82 1.82 -3.87 -7.36
N SER A 83 2.09 -2.69 -6.83
CA SER A 83 3.20 -1.85 -7.27
C SER A 83 4.45 -2.19 -6.46
N SER A 84 5.58 -2.34 -7.14
CA SER A 84 6.85 -2.64 -6.49
C SER A 84 8.05 -2.04 -7.20
N SER A 85 9.02 -1.55 -6.44
CA SER A 85 10.36 -1.15 -6.89
C SER A 85 11.40 -2.25 -6.70
N ARG A 86 10.98 -3.50 -6.44
CA ARG A 86 11.87 -4.66 -6.27
C ARG A 86 12.77 -4.90 -7.48
N GLU A 87 13.85 -5.64 -7.26
CA GLU A 87 14.74 -6.09 -8.33
C GLU A 87 13.98 -6.77 -9.47
N GLY A 88 14.35 -6.44 -10.71
CA GLY A 88 13.67 -6.91 -11.92
C GLY A 88 12.58 -6.00 -12.45
N SER A 89 12.32 -4.86 -11.78
CA SER A 89 11.49 -3.78 -12.33
C SER A 89 12.16 -3.15 -13.56
N THR A 90 11.35 -2.59 -14.44
CA THR A 90 11.76 -1.93 -15.68
C THR A 90 12.50 -0.62 -15.35
N GLY A 91 13.38 -0.17 -16.23
CA GLY A 91 14.25 0.97 -15.96
C GLY A 91 15.55 0.60 -15.26
N GLU A 92 16.67 1.06 -15.81
CA GLU A 92 18.00 0.84 -15.21
C GLU A 92 18.44 1.97 -14.27
N GLU A 93 17.68 3.08 -14.19
CA GLU A 93 18.02 4.23 -13.34
C GLU A 93 17.33 4.16 -11.97
N ILE A 94 17.87 4.92 -11.01
CA ILE A 94 17.22 5.17 -9.73
C ILE A 94 16.21 6.31 -9.90
N ASP A 95 14.99 6.09 -9.44
CA ASP A 95 14.00 7.15 -9.35
C ASP A 95 14.43 8.16 -8.29
N GLN A 96 14.73 9.38 -8.74
CA GLN A 96 15.16 10.47 -7.86
C GLN A 96 14.09 10.90 -6.84
N ARG A 97 12.82 10.48 -7.02
CA ARG A 97 11.74 10.76 -6.07
C ARG A 97 11.75 9.83 -4.87
N THR A 98 12.05 8.54 -5.09
CA THR A 98 11.93 7.49 -4.07
C THR A 98 13.28 7.02 -3.54
N GLY A 99 14.35 7.16 -4.34
CA GLY A 99 15.68 6.64 -4.04
C GLY A 99 15.85 5.13 -4.33
N GLU A 100 14.86 4.50 -4.98
CA GLU A 100 14.89 3.08 -5.39
C GLU A 100 14.77 2.95 -6.91
N GLY A 101 14.68 1.72 -7.43
CA GLY A 101 14.31 1.50 -8.84
C GLY A 101 12.91 2.03 -9.16
N PHE A 102 12.61 2.18 -10.44
CA PHE A 102 11.26 2.55 -10.87
C PHE A 102 10.25 1.51 -10.43
N MET A 103 9.05 1.99 -10.10
CA MET A 103 7.95 1.16 -9.65
C MET A 103 7.25 0.55 -10.85
N ASP A 104 7.06 -0.75 -10.80
CA ASP A 104 6.35 -1.54 -11.80
C ASP A 104 5.14 -2.21 -11.19
N LEU A 105 4.21 -2.65 -12.05
CA LEU A 105 3.16 -3.57 -11.62
C LEU A 105 3.65 -5.02 -11.68
N TRP A 106 3.51 -5.70 -10.55
CA TRP A 106 3.83 -7.11 -10.35
C TRP A 106 2.57 -7.91 -10.10
N ILE A 107 2.60 -9.19 -10.44
CA ILE A 107 1.49 -10.12 -10.26
C ILE A 107 1.95 -11.38 -9.54
N THR A 108 1.16 -11.86 -8.60
CA THR A 108 1.35 -13.17 -7.95
C THR A 108 0.04 -13.95 -7.95
N THR A 109 0.13 -15.27 -7.80
CA THR A 109 -1.05 -16.14 -7.61
C THR A 109 -0.85 -17.03 -6.39
N ARG A 110 -1.94 -17.38 -5.72
CA ARG A 110 -1.91 -18.35 -4.62
C ARG A 110 -2.47 -19.70 -5.02
N ASP A 111 -1.92 -20.75 -4.42
CA ASP A 111 -2.41 -22.11 -4.58
C ASP A 111 -3.69 -22.38 -3.78
N GLN A 112 -4.24 -23.60 -3.89
CA GLN A 112 -5.44 -24.00 -3.17
C GLN A 112 -5.25 -24.09 -1.64
N LYS A 113 -4.00 -24.12 -1.16
CA LYS A 113 -3.64 -24.11 0.25
C LYS A 113 -3.43 -22.68 0.77
N GLY A 114 -3.58 -21.67 -0.09
CA GLY A 114 -3.43 -20.26 0.25
C GLY A 114 -1.98 -19.76 0.20
N LYS A 115 -1.03 -20.58 -0.26
CA LYS A 115 0.38 -20.16 -0.39
C LYS A 115 0.54 -19.31 -1.65
N TRP A 116 1.12 -18.12 -1.52
CA TRP A 116 1.47 -17.28 -2.66
C TRP A 116 2.69 -17.83 -3.41
N GLY A 117 2.68 -17.68 -4.72
CA GLY A 117 3.81 -17.93 -5.59
C GLY A 117 4.74 -16.72 -5.64
N GLU A 118 5.91 -16.94 -6.23
CA GLU A 118 6.86 -15.87 -6.51
C GLU A 118 6.20 -14.80 -7.41
N PRO A 119 6.25 -13.51 -7.03
CA PRO A 119 5.76 -12.43 -7.88
C PRO A 119 6.50 -12.40 -9.22
N VAL A 120 5.77 -12.13 -10.29
CA VAL A 120 6.31 -11.92 -11.63
C VAL A 120 5.90 -10.55 -12.14
N ILE A 121 6.81 -9.88 -12.82
CA ILE A 121 6.57 -8.58 -13.45
C ILE A 121 5.47 -8.69 -14.52
N LEU A 122 4.59 -7.68 -14.62
CA LEU A 122 3.67 -7.57 -15.74
C LEU A 122 4.40 -7.22 -17.05
N PRO A 123 3.86 -7.62 -18.22
CA PRO A 123 4.55 -7.42 -19.49
C PRO A 123 4.72 -5.94 -19.86
N THR A 124 5.63 -5.67 -20.80
CA THR A 124 5.92 -4.31 -21.34
C THR A 124 4.75 -3.64 -22.08
N THR A 125 3.64 -4.36 -22.28
CA THR A 125 2.38 -3.74 -22.68
C THR A 125 1.72 -2.93 -21.56
N ILE A 126 2.16 -3.15 -20.32
CA ILE A 126 1.74 -2.51 -19.08
C ILE A 126 2.88 -1.66 -18.50
N ASN A 127 4.02 -2.28 -18.20
CA ASN A 127 5.15 -1.59 -17.57
C ASN A 127 6.05 -0.91 -18.61
N THR A 128 6.65 0.22 -18.26
CA THR A 128 7.51 1.02 -19.13
C THR A 128 8.74 1.50 -18.38
N GLU A 129 9.57 2.33 -19.01
CA GLU A 129 10.72 2.97 -18.35
C GLU A 129 10.32 4.13 -17.41
N ASP A 130 9.01 4.33 -17.21
CA ASP A 130 8.42 5.30 -16.30
C ASP A 130 7.82 4.59 -15.09
N ASN A 131 7.46 5.32 -14.03
CA ASN A 131 6.79 4.68 -12.89
C ASN A 131 5.36 4.26 -13.24
N GLU A 132 5.03 3.00 -13.02
CA GLU A 132 3.66 2.49 -12.93
C GLU A 132 3.24 2.21 -11.49
N GLY A 133 2.03 2.63 -11.15
CA GLY A 133 1.52 2.59 -9.80
C GLY A 133 0.03 2.32 -9.74
N GLY A 134 -0.47 1.85 -8.59
CA GLY A 134 -1.90 1.86 -8.23
C GLY A 134 -2.81 1.30 -9.32
N SER A 135 -3.08 0.00 -9.26
CA SER A 135 -3.89 -0.68 -10.29
C SER A 135 -5.22 -1.16 -9.77
N GLU A 136 -6.21 -1.35 -10.65
CA GLU A 136 -7.50 -1.96 -10.31
C GLU A 136 -8.12 -2.62 -11.55
N LEU A 137 -8.78 -3.76 -11.36
CA LEU A 137 -9.55 -4.42 -12.41
C LEU A 137 -10.99 -3.91 -12.46
N ASN A 138 -11.56 -3.84 -13.65
CA ASN A 138 -13.01 -3.68 -13.74
C ASN A 138 -13.75 -4.89 -13.17
N SER A 139 -15.03 -4.73 -12.88
CA SER A 139 -15.89 -5.80 -12.33
C SER A 139 -16.00 -7.06 -13.20
N LYS A 140 -15.61 -6.99 -14.48
CA LYS A 140 -15.55 -8.13 -15.40
C LYS A 140 -14.18 -8.81 -15.45
N GLY A 141 -13.13 -8.19 -14.90
CA GLY A 141 -11.73 -8.64 -15.02
C GLY A 141 -11.19 -8.57 -16.44
N THR A 142 -11.79 -7.76 -17.31
CA THR A 142 -11.42 -7.62 -18.73
C THR A 142 -10.59 -6.38 -19.01
N LYS A 143 -10.55 -5.42 -18.08
CA LYS A 143 -9.78 -4.17 -18.18
C LYS A 143 -8.99 -3.97 -16.91
N LEU A 144 -7.71 -3.63 -17.04
CA LEU A 144 -6.82 -3.17 -15.98
C LEU A 144 -6.66 -1.67 -16.12
N TYR A 145 -7.00 -0.94 -15.07
CA TYR A 145 -6.71 0.48 -14.94
C TYR A 145 -5.51 0.65 -14.03
N PHE A 146 -4.62 1.58 -14.34
CA PHE A 146 -3.44 1.85 -13.53
C PHE A 146 -2.93 3.26 -13.78
N THR A 147 -2.13 3.78 -12.87
CA THR A 147 -1.43 5.06 -13.08
C THR A 147 -0.07 4.82 -13.75
N ARG A 148 0.30 5.72 -14.66
CA ARG A 148 1.68 5.87 -15.13
C ARG A 148 2.09 7.31 -14.92
N CYS A 149 3.32 7.54 -14.51
CA CYS A 149 3.89 8.87 -14.31
C CYS A 149 5.00 9.13 -15.33
N PRO A 150 4.66 9.61 -16.55
CA PRO A 150 5.65 9.81 -17.59
C PRO A 150 6.74 10.80 -17.17
N ARG A 151 7.92 10.66 -17.73
CA ARG A 151 9.01 11.61 -17.50
C ARG A 151 9.20 12.52 -18.72
N ALA A 152 9.19 13.82 -18.47
CA ALA A 152 9.57 14.84 -19.44
C ALA A 152 10.72 15.69 -18.89
N LYS A 153 11.73 15.97 -19.74
CA LYS A 153 12.88 16.76 -19.31
C LYS A 153 12.44 18.16 -18.89
N LYS A 154 12.77 18.53 -17.65
CA LYS A 154 12.48 19.85 -17.04
C LYS A 154 10.99 20.19 -16.91
N GLU A 155 10.12 19.17 -16.95
CA GLU A 155 8.69 19.36 -16.83
C GLU A 155 8.11 18.28 -15.91
N ASN A 156 7.22 18.70 -15.00
CA ASN A 156 6.44 17.78 -14.20
C ASN A 156 5.11 17.54 -14.92
N VAL A 157 5.02 16.43 -15.65
CA VAL A 157 3.81 16.04 -16.38
C VAL A 157 2.80 15.29 -15.49
N GLY A 158 3.14 15.04 -14.23
CA GLY A 158 2.25 14.35 -13.29
C GLY A 158 2.10 12.86 -13.62
N CYS A 159 0.95 12.31 -13.22
CA CYS A 159 0.59 10.93 -13.47
C CYS A 159 -0.81 10.89 -14.08
N ASP A 160 -0.97 10.05 -15.09
CA ASP A 160 -2.25 9.84 -15.77
C ASP A 160 -2.75 8.41 -15.55
N ILE A 161 -4.03 8.19 -15.82
CA ILE A 161 -4.64 6.86 -15.78
C ILE A 161 -4.56 6.23 -17.17
N TYR A 162 -4.07 5.00 -17.21
CA TYR A 162 -4.02 4.16 -18.40
C TYR A 162 -4.97 2.97 -18.23
N VAL A 163 -5.41 2.43 -19.36
CA VAL A 163 -6.22 1.21 -19.41
C VAL A 163 -5.63 0.20 -20.38
N ALA A 164 -5.63 -1.07 -19.99
CA ALA A 164 -5.27 -2.19 -20.85
C ALA A 164 -6.38 -3.23 -20.90
N ASP A 165 -6.70 -3.70 -22.11
CA ASP A 165 -7.65 -4.79 -22.32
C ASP A 165 -6.98 -6.16 -22.14
N LYS A 166 -7.65 -7.07 -21.45
CA LYS A 166 -7.17 -8.44 -21.29
C LYS A 166 -7.27 -9.21 -22.62
N GLN A 167 -6.20 -9.91 -22.99
CA GLN A 167 -6.12 -10.77 -24.17
C GLN A 167 -5.65 -12.17 -23.74
N GLY A 168 -6.61 -13.05 -23.45
CA GLY A 168 -6.32 -14.39 -22.93
C GLY A 168 -5.68 -14.32 -21.55
N LYS A 169 -4.42 -14.77 -21.45
CA LYS A 169 -3.60 -14.65 -20.23
C LYS A 169 -2.75 -13.37 -20.18
N ASN A 170 -2.72 -12.59 -21.26
CA ASN A 170 -1.89 -11.39 -21.41
C ASN A 170 -2.74 -10.12 -21.42
N TRP A 171 -2.08 -8.98 -21.56
CA TRP A 171 -2.68 -7.65 -21.72
C TRP A 171 -2.34 -7.08 -23.09
N LYS A 172 -3.28 -6.35 -23.70
CA LYS A 172 -2.99 -5.51 -24.87
C LYS A 172 -2.17 -4.29 -24.42
N GLN A 173 -1.56 -3.61 -25.39
CA GLN A 173 -0.91 -2.33 -25.16
C GLN A 173 -1.85 -1.37 -24.43
N SER A 174 -1.39 -0.82 -23.31
CA SER A 174 -2.13 0.18 -22.54
C SER A 174 -2.34 1.45 -23.34
N VAL A 175 -3.47 2.12 -23.14
CA VAL A 175 -3.79 3.44 -23.72
C VAL A 175 -4.17 4.42 -22.62
N LEU A 176 -3.84 5.70 -22.82
CA LEU A 176 -4.27 6.81 -21.97
C LEU A 176 -5.80 7.00 -22.08
N ILE A 177 -6.48 7.37 -20.98
CA ILE A 177 -7.92 7.65 -20.96
C ILE A 177 -8.27 9.08 -20.56
#